data_AF-A0A091GQW3-F1
#
_entry.id   AF-A0A091GQW3-F1
#
_cell.length_a   1.000
_cell.length_b   1.000
_cell.length_c   1.000
_cell.angle_alpha   90.00
_cell.angle_beta   90.00
_cell.angle_gamma   90.00
#
_symmetry.space_group_name_H-M   'P 1'
#
loop_
_entity.id
_entity.type
_entity.pdbx_description
1 polymer ?
#
loop_
_entity_poly.entity_id
_entity_poly.type
_entity_poly.pdbx_seq_one_letter_code
_entity_poly.pdbx_strand_id
1 'polypeptide(L)'
;RTSLDLFANVIHCQSLRGVETRHRGVDILLVRENTEGEYSSLEHEVGPAPPVTPVTPVTHWEPPPTPLSPPNPTGHDHQWEGDGLFLQCCREVAAEYPEITFQNMIVDNTTMQLVSRPQQFDVMVMPNLYGNIVSNVCAGLVGGPGLVPGANYGHDYAVFETATRNTGKSIANRNVANPTAALLAACMMLDHLRLHSHASMIRQAVLASLDDPRTHTPDIGGQGTTSGAVQSILAHL
;
A
#
# COMPACT_ATOMS: atom_id res chain seq x y z
N ARG A 1 -13.25 6.07 -8.29
CA ARG A 1 -13.05 4.73 -7.70
C ARG A 1 -14.40 4.07 -7.60
N THR A 2 -15.24 4.49 -6.66
CA THR A 2 -16.63 4.01 -6.50
C THR A 2 -17.49 4.25 -7.74
N SER A 3 -17.42 5.44 -8.34
CA SER A 3 -18.21 5.76 -9.55
C SER A 3 -17.86 4.95 -10.81
N LEU A 4 -16.68 4.32 -10.83
CA LEU A 4 -16.18 3.50 -11.94
C LEU A 4 -16.05 2.02 -11.54
N ASP A 5 -16.55 1.67 -10.36
CA ASP A 5 -16.47 0.31 -9.80
C ASP A 5 -15.05 -0.31 -9.82
N LEU A 6 -14.06 0.50 -9.44
CA LEU A 6 -12.65 0.06 -9.37
C LEU A 6 -12.39 -0.63 -8.03
N PHE A 7 -12.92 -1.84 -7.84
CA PHE A 7 -12.95 -2.57 -6.57
C PHE A 7 -11.59 -3.12 -6.09
N ALA A 8 -10.61 -3.31 -6.98
CA ALA A 8 -9.31 -3.87 -6.61
C ALA A 8 -8.19 -2.83 -6.74
N ASN A 9 -7.64 -2.38 -5.61
CA ASN A 9 -6.40 -1.60 -5.59
C ASN A 9 -5.20 -2.55 -5.42
N VAL A 10 -4.26 -2.49 -6.37
CA VAL A 10 -3.08 -3.36 -6.40
C VAL A 10 -1.82 -2.52 -6.31
N ILE A 11 -0.93 -2.87 -5.38
CA ILE A 11 0.33 -2.17 -5.13
C ILE A 11 1.45 -3.21 -5.05
N HIS A 12 2.54 -2.99 -5.77
CA HIS A 12 3.70 -3.88 -5.74
C HIS A 12 4.88 -3.18 -5.07
N CYS A 13 5.21 -3.61 -3.86
CA CYS A 13 6.32 -3.06 -3.07
C CYS A 13 7.55 -3.96 -3.21
N GLN A 14 8.50 -3.55 -4.05
CA GLN A 14 9.72 -4.29 -4.29
C GLN A 14 10.96 -3.47 -3.87
N SER A 15 11.91 -4.11 -3.18
CA SER A 15 13.23 -3.52 -2.92
C SER A 15 13.98 -3.29 -4.23
N LEU A 16 14.40 -2.04 -4.47
CA LEU A 16 15.16 -1.67 -5.66
C LEU A 16 16.66 -1.69 -5.36
N ARG A 17 17.46 -2.28 -6.26
CA ARG A 17 18.91 -2.51 -6.07
C ARG A 17 19.69 -1.22 -5.77
N GLY A 18 19.37 -0.13 -6.46
CA GLY A 18 20.03 1.16 -6.27
C GLY A 18 19.52 2.00 -5.09
N VAL A 19 18.49 1.56 -4.35
CA VAL A 19 17.89 2.35 -3.26
C VAL A 19 18.27 1.77 -1.91
N GLU A 20 18.96 2.56 -1.09
CA GLU A 20 19.39 2.13 0.23
C GLU A 20 18.26 2.27 1.29
N THR A 21 17.90 1.18 1.97
CA THR A 21 16.83 1.08 2.97
C THR A 21 17.23 0.11 4.08
N ARG A 22 16.47 0.08 5.19
CA ARG A 22 16.76 -0.79 6.34
C ARG A 22 16.57 -2.28 6.04
N HIS A 23 15.65 -2.63 5.15
CA HIS A 23 15.32 -4.02 4.79
C HIS A 23 15.61 -4.28 3.31
N ARG A 24 16.16 -5.45 3.00
CA ARG A 24 16.46 -5.89 1.62
C ARG A 24 15.59 -7.07 1.22
N GLY A 25 15.45 -7.28 -0.09
CA GLY A 25 14.72 -8.42 -0.64
C GLY A 25 13.24 -8.43 -0.25
N VAL A 26 12.64 -7.25 -0.10
CA VAL A 26 11.19 -7.12 0.05
C VAL A 26 10.57 -7.26 -1.34
N ASP A 27 9.57 -8.14 -1.46
CA ASP A 27 8.76 -8.31 -2.66
C ASP A 27 7.35 -8.68 -2.19
N ILE A 28 6.47 -7.68 -2.08
CA ILE A 28 5.14 -7.84 -1.51
C ILE A 28 4.11 -7.27 -2.48
N LEU A 29 3.12 -8.09 -2.84
CA LEU A 29 1.95 -7.67 -3.61
C LEU A 29 0.77 -7.42 -2.66
N LEU A 30 0.32 -6.19 -2.58
CA LEU A 30 -0.85 -5.80 -1.80
C LEU A 30 -2.07 -5.73 -2.72
N VAL A 31 -3.13 -6.42 -2.34
CA VAL A 31 -4.46 -6.32 -2.96
C VAL A 31 -5.44 -5.82 -1.90
N ARG A 32 -6.04 -4.68 -2.17
CA ARG A 32 -6.91 -3.97 -1.24
C ARG A 32 -8.28 -3.77 -1.87
N GLU A 33 -9.32 -4.09 -1.11
CA GLU A 33 -10.71 -3.71 -1.42
C GLU A 33 -10.83 -2.17 -1.48
N ASN A 34 -11.46 -1.63 -2.53
CA ASN A 34 -11.33 -0.21 -2.88
C ASN A 34 -12.66 0.54 -3.11
N THR A 35 -13.79 -0.09 -2.79
CA THR A 35 -15.17 0.38 -3.05
C THR A 35 -16.06 0.44 -1.80
N GLU A 36 -15.78 -0.38 -0.78
CA GLU A 36 -16.59 -0.51 0.44
C GLU A 36 -15.80 -0.10 1.71
N GLY A 37 -16.38 -0.35 2.88
CA GLY A 37 -15.82 0.03 4.19
C GLY A 37 -15.79 1.54 4.40
N GLU A 38 -14.62 2.11 4.69
CA GLU A 38 -14.44 3.55 4.94
C GLU A 38 -14.99 4.45 3.80
N TYR A 39 -15.00 3.95 2.55
CA TYR A 39 -15.50 4.73 1.42
C TYR A 39 -17.02 4.70 1.24
N SER A 40 -17.78 3.94 2.03
CA SER A 40 -19.25 4.05 2.03
C SER A 40 -19.74 5.27 2.83
N SER A 41 -18.86 5.90 3.63
CA SER A 41 -18.99 7.24 4.25
C SER A 41 -20.41 7.67 4.66
N LEU A 42 -21.14 6.80 5.36
CA LEU A 42 -22.43 7.15 5.98
C LEU A 42 -22.16 7.70 7.38
N GLU A 43 -22.06 9.02 7.49
CA GLU A 43 -21.93 9.72 8.76
C GLU A 43 -23.24 10.46 9.09
N HIS A 44 -23.72 10.33 10.33
CA HIS A 44 -24.84 11.11 10.84
C HIS A 44 -24.51 11.61 12.26
N GLU A 45 -24.68 12.91 12.50
CA GLU A 45 -24.48 13.51 13.81
C GLU A 45 -25.76 13.34 14.66
N VAL A 46 -25.70 12.47 15.67
CA VAL A 46 -26.80 12.24 16.62
C VAL A 46 -26.71 13.25 17.76
N GLY A 47 -26.92 14.53 17.45
CA GLY A 47 -26.96 15.62 18.43
C GLY A 47 -25.60 16.08 18.97
N PRO A 48 -25.57 17.15 19.81
CA PRO A 48 -24.33 17.76 20.26
C PRO A 48 -23.52 16.78 21.12
N ALA A 49 -22.24 16.62 20.76
CA ALA A 49 -21.31 15.75 21.47
C ALA A 49 -21.21 16.14 22.97
N PRO A 50 -21.21 15.16 23.90
CA PRO A 50 -20.92 15.45 25.30
C PRO A 50 -19.51 16.04 25.42
N PRO A 51 -19.26 16.94 26.39
CA PRO A 51 -17.95 17.55 26.57
C PRO A 51 -16.88 16.47 26.76
N VAL A 52 -15.90 16.45 25.87
CA VAL A 52 -14.77 15.52 25.92
C VAL A 52 -13.93 15.87 27.13
N THR A 53 -13.90 15.00 28.15
CA THR A 53 -12.95 15.11 29.26
C THR A 53 -11.54 14.89 28.70
N PRO A 54 -10.57 15.79 28.96
CA PRO A 54 -9.21 15.57 28.52
C PRO A 54 -8.64 14.30 29.16
N VAL A 55 -8.18 13.37 28.31
CA VAL A 55 -7.53 12.13 28.74
C VAL A 55 -6.22 12.51 29.41
N THR A 56 -6.11 12.27 30.72
CA THR A 56 -4.84 12.37 31.44
C THR A 56 -3.87 11.30 30.89
N PRO A 57 -2.60 11.63 30.63
CA PRO A 57 -1.64 10.64 30.17
C PRO A 57 -1.42 9.58 31.25
N VAL A 58 -1.81 8.34 30.96
CA VAL A 58 -1.58 7.18 31.82
C VAL A 58 -0.11 6.79 31.67
N THR A 59 0.71 7.03 32.70
CA THR A 59 2.15 6.69 32.71
C THR A 59 2.44 5.23 33.08
N HIS A 60 1.42 4.45 33.43
CA HIS A 60 1.56 3.02 33.74
C HIS A 60 0.38 2.23 33.17
N TRP A 61 0.67 1.38 32.17
CA TRP A 61 -0.26 0.40 31.63
C TRP A 61 0.06 -0.97 32.21
N GLU A 62 -0.86 -1.52 33.01
CA GLU A 62 -0.88 -2.96 33.31
C GLU A 62 -1.94 -3.62 32.41
N PRO A 63 -1.62 -4.71 31.69
CA PRO A 63 -2.62 -5.41 30.89
C PRO A 63 -3.64 -6.12 31.81
N PRO A 64 -4.94 -6.09 31.49
CA PRO A 64 -5.93 -6.84 32.24
C PRO A 64 -5.69 -8.36 32.06
N PRO A 65 -5.99 -9.19 33.07
CA PRO A 65 -5.87 -10.64 32.95
C PRO A 65 -6.83 -11.15 31.86
N THR A 66 -6.28 -11.87 30.88
CA THR A 66 -7.04 -12.57 29.83
C THR A 66 -8.07 -13.51 30.43
N PRO A 67 -9.39 -13.37 30.15
CA PRO A 67 -10.35 -14.39 30.48
C PRO A 67 -10.29 -15.51 29.43
N LEU A 68 -9.97 -16.74 29.89
CA LEU A 68 -10.09 -18.00 29.13
C LEU A 68 -11.56 -18.45 28.99
N SER A 69 -12.46 -17.58 28.55
CA SER A 69 -13.87 -17.92 28.31
C SER A 69 -14.33 -17.41 26.95
N PRO A 70 -15.14 -18.16 26.19
CA PRO A 70 -15.67 -17.70 24.91
C PRO A 70 -16.62 -16.52 25.15
N PRO A 71 -16.64 -15.50 24.26
CA PRO A 71 -17.48 -14.33 24.47
C PRO A 71 -18.97 -14.68 24.31
N ASN A 72 -19.77 -14.08 25.19
CA ASN A 72 -21.23 -14.14 25.22
C ASN A 72 -21.79 -13.18 24.14
N PRO A 73 -22.82 -13.54 23.35
CA PRO A 73 -23.13 -12.85 22.08
C PRO A 73 -24.04 -11.61 22.25
N THR A 74 -23.93 -10.88 23.35
CA THR A 74 -24.84 -9.75 23.63
C THR A 74 -24.07 -8.49 23.93
N GLY A 75 -23.89 -7.66 22.89
CA GLY A 75 -23.58 -6.23 23.02
C GLY A 75 -22.26 -5.80 22.40
N HIS A 76 -22.37 -5.03 21.31
CA HIS A 76 -21.36 -4.09 20.81
C HIS A 76 -20.00 -4.67 20.43
N ASP A 77 -19.98 -5.36 19.29
CA ASP A 77 -18.72 -5.76 18.64
C ASP A 77 -18.92 -5.87 17.10
N HIS A 78 -19.50 -4.83 16.48
CA HIS A 78 -19.77 -4.79 15.04
C HIS A 78 -18.51 -4.92 14.15
N GLN A 79 -17.33 -4.61 14.70
CA GLN A 79 -16.04 -4.81 14.02
C GLN A 79 -15.75 -6.29 13.74
N TRP A 80 -16.16 -7.19 14.65
CA TRP A 80 -15.86 -8.62 14.58
C TRP A 80 -16.75 -9.36 13.59
N GLU A 81 -17.96 -8.87 13.36
CA GLU A 81 -18.89 -9.43 12.37
C GLU A 81 -18.44 -9.11 10.94
N GLY A 82 -17.94 -7.89 10.70
CA GLY A 82 -17.45 -7.46 9.38
C GLY A 82 -16.14 -8.12 8.97
N ASP A 83 -15.12 -8.07 9.83
CA ASP A 83 -13.83 -8.70 9.54
C ASP A 83 -13.91 -10.22 9.51
N GLY A 84 -14.81 -10.80 10.33
CA GLY A 84 -15.11 -12.22 10.33
C GLY A 84 -15.70 -12.69 8.99
N LEU A 85 -16.61 -11.91 8.41
CA LEU A 85 -17.19 -12.18 7.09
C LEU A 85 -16.13 -12.09 5.99
N PHE A 86 -15.30 -11.04 5.98
CA PHE A 86 -14.21 -10.89 5.01
C PHE A 86 -13.27 -12.09 5.04
N LEU A 87 -12.84 -12.51 6.23
CA LEU A 87 -11.97 -13.67 6.41
C LEU A 87 -12.64 -14.96 5.93
N GLN A 88 -13.95 -15.11 6.15
CA GLN A 88 -14.71 -16.26 5.69
C GLN A 88 -14.77 -16.31 4.15
N CYS A 89 -15.04 -15.18 3.48
CA CYS A 89 -14.99 -15.10 2.03
C CYS A 89 -13.59 -15.45 1.49
N CYS A 90 -12.52 -14.98 2.13
CA CYS A 90 -11.16 -15.37 1.75
C CYS A 90 -10.91 -16.87 1.90
N ARG A 91 -11.45 -17.52 2.94
CA ARG A 91 -11.32 -18.98 3.13
C ARG A 91 -12.07 -19.77 2.06
N GLU A 92 -13.25 -19.30 1.66
CA GLU A 92 -14.05 -19.93 0.59
C GLU A 92 -13.31 -19.89 -0.74
N VAL A 93 -12.78 -18.72 -1.13
CA VAL A 93 -11.95 -18.59 -2.33
C VAL A 93 -10.68 -19.43 -2.21
N ALA A 94 -10.00 -19.42 -1.06
CA ALA A 94 -8.79 -20.23 -0.86
C ALA A 94 -9.04 -21.74 -1.03
N ALA A 95 -10.24 -22.24 -0.73
CA ALA A 95 -10.59 -23.64 -0.95
C ALA A 95 -10.66 -24.01 -2.43
N GLU A 96 -10.88 -23.04 -3.33
CA GLU A 96 -10.88 -23.24 -4.78
C GLU A 96 -9.46 -23.28 -5.38
N TYR A 97 -8.45 -22.80 -4.65
CA TYR A 97 -7.04 -22.72 -5.09
C TYR A 97 -6.09 -23.42 -4.09
N PRO A 98 -6.17 -24.75 -3.93
CA PRO A 98 -5.41 -25.50 -2.92
C PRO A 98 -3.88 -25.46 -3.11
N GLU A 99 -3.40 -25.10 -4.29
CA GLU A 99 -1.99 -24.89 -4.59
C GLU A 99 -1.42 -23.59 -3.99
N ILE A 100 -2.27 -22.63 -3.64
CA ILE A 100 -1.87 -21.37 -3.01
C ILE A 100 -2.02 -21.50 -1.50
N THR A 101 -0.92 -21.30 -0.77
CA THR A 101 -0.96 -21.38 0.70
C THR A 101 -1.73 -20.20 1.27
N PHE A 102 -2.85 -20.48 1.96
CA PHE A 102 -3.64 -19.46 2.65
C PHE A 102 -3.25 -19.34 4.12
N GLN A 103 -2.99 -18.10 4.55
CA GLN A 103 -2.72 -17.75 5.94
C GLN A 103 -3.51 -16.47 6.30
N ASN A 104 -3.79 -16.28 7.59
CA ASN A 104 -4.39 -15.05 8.11
C ASN A 104 -3.55 -14.51 9.26
N MET A 105 -3.54 -13.19 9.41
CA MET A 105 -2.80 -12.49 10.46
C MET A 105 -3.57 -11.23 10.84
N ILE A 106 -3.68 -10.97 12.14
CA ILE A 106 -4.25 -9.70 12.63
C ILE A 106 -3.39 -8.51 12.19
N VAL A 107 -4.01 -7.36 11.95
CA VAL A 107 -3.32 -6.18 11.37
C VAL A 107 -2.21 -5.66 12.30
N ASP A 108 -2.42 -5.68 13.62
CA ASP A 108 -1.43 -5.24 14.59
C ASP A 108 -0.13 -6.05 14.50
N ASN A 109 -0.24 -7.38 14.55
CA ASN A 109 0.90 -8.27 14.37
C ASN A 109 1.49 -8.14 12.97
N THR A 110 0.66 -7.95 11.94
CA THR A 110 1.13 -7.71 10.57
C THR A 110 2.08 -6.52 10.50
N THR A 111 1.72 -5.39 11.12
CA THR A 111 2.60 -4.21 11.13
C THR A 111 3.90 -4.46 11.91
N MET A 112 3.84 -5.17 13.04
CA MET A 112 5.04 -5.58 13.79
C MET A 112 5.97 -6.47 12.97
N GLN A 113 5.40 -7.43 12.23
CA GLN A 113 6.14 -8.34 11.37
C GLN A 113 6.74 -7.62 10.16
N LEU A 114 6.02 -6.67 9.56
CA LEU A 114 6.50 -5.90 8.40
C LEU A 114 7.75 -5.08 8.73
N VAL A 115 7.82 -4.46 9.91
CA VAL A 115 9.00 -3.68 10.32
C VAL A 115 10.15 -4.53 10.85
N SER A 116 9.92 -5.83 11.06
CA SER A 116 10.93 -6.76 11.61
C SER A 116 11.48 -7.70 10.54
N ARG A 117 10.60 -8.46 9.88
CA ARG A 117 10.91 -9.48 8.87
C ARG A 117 9.87 -9.44 7.73
N PRO A 118 9.90 -8.40 6.87
CA PRO A 118 8.91 -8.25 5.80
C PRO A 118 8.99 -9.33 4.71
N GLN A 119 10.11 -10.02 4.56
CA GLN A 119 10.34 -11.06 3.52
C GLN A 119 9.50 -12.32 3.71
N GLN A 120 8.73 -12.39 4.80
CA GLN A 120 7.81 -13.49 5.05
C GLN A 120 6.49 -13.36 4.30
N PHE A 121 6.17 -12.15 3.84
CA PHE A 121 4.95 -11.85 3.11
C PHE A 121 5.19 -11.97 1.61
N ASP A 122 4.16 -12.41 0.90
CA ASP A 122 4.15 -12.55 -0.55
C ASP A 122 2.97 -11.73 -1.11
N VAL A 123 1.77 -12.34 -1.17
CA VAL A 123 0.52 -11.64 -1.51
C VAL A 123 -0.28 -11.38 -0.24
N MET A 124 -0.75 -10.14 -0.06
CA MET A 124 -1.57 -9.74 1.07
C MET A 124 -2.90 -9.17 0.58
N VAL A 125 -4.01 -9.77 1.01
CA VAL A 125 -5.37 -9.32 0.71
C VAL A 125 -6.00 -8.74 1.97
N MET A 126 -6.59 -7.56 1.89
CA MET A 126 -7.16 -6.89 3.06
C MET A 126 -8.31 -5.94 2.72
N PRO A 127 -9.21 -5.66 3.68
CA PRO A 127 -10.24 -4.66 3.50
C PRO A 127 -9.65 -3.26 3.42
N ASN A 128 -10.52 -2.32 3.07
CA ASN A 128 -10.18 -0.96 2.73
C ASN A 128 -9.32 -0.22 3.77
N LEU A 129 -9.75 -0.27 5.03
CA LEU A 129 -9.16 0.48 6.14
C LEU A 129 -7.69 0.08 6.37
N TYR A 130 -7.43 -1.22 6.51
CA TYR A 130 -6.11 -1.76 6.79
C TYR A 130 -5.15 -1.61 5.61
N GLY A 131 -5.69 -1.64 4.38
CA GLY A 131 -4.93 -1.43 3.16
C GLY A 131 -4.17 -0.11 3.12
N ASN A 132 -4.73 0.99 3.61
CA ASN A 132 -4.02 2.27 3.66
C ASN A 132 -2.83 2.24 4.63
N ILE A 133 -2.95 1.58 5.78
CA ILE A 133 -1.86 1.49 6.76
C ILE A 133 -0.74 0.61 6.20
N VAL A 134 -1.08 -0.61 5.78
CA VAL A 134 -0.11 -1.60 5.31
C VAL A 134 0.61 -1.12 4.05
N SER A 135 -0.09 -0.48 3.11
CA SER A 135 0.54 0.08 1.90
C SER A 135 1.54 1.19 2.20
N ASN A 136 1.25 2.08 3.15
CA ASN A 136 2.19 3.12 3.55
C ASN A 136 3.42 2.54 4.28
N VAL A 137 3.22 1.53 5.14
CA VAL A 137 4.33 0.81 5.78
C VAL A 137 5.21 0.17 4.72
N CYS A 138 4.63 -0.61 3.79
CA CYS A 138 5.37 -1.28 2.73
C CYS A 138 6.09 -0.29 1.81
N ALA A 139 5.45 0.82 1.44
CA ALA A 139 6.10 1.87 0.66
C ALA A 139 7.31 2.46 1.40
N GLY A 140 7.21 2.70 2.70
CA GLY A 140 8.33 3.14 3.53
C GLY A 140 9.47 2.12 3.60
N LEU A 141 9.17 0.83 3.67
CA LEU A 141 10.19 -0.24 3.72
C LEU A 141 11.06 -0.29 2.46
N VAL A 142 10.49 0.02 1.29
CA VAL A 142 11.18 -0.05 -0.01
C VAL A 142 11.78 1.29 -0.48
N GLY A 143 11.73 2.33 0.36
CA GLY A 143 12.42 3.60 0.12
C GLY A 143 11.50 4.81 -0.03
N GLY A 144 10.19 4.60 0.06
CA GLY A 144 9.21 5.67 0.18
C GLY A 144 8.24 5.78 -0.99
N PRO A 145 7.35 6.79 -0.92
CA PRO A 145 6.22 6.95 -1.84
C PRO A 145 6.62 7.27 -3.28
N GLY A 146 7.82 7.80 -3.50
CA GLY A 146 8.34 8.17 -4.81
C GLY A 146 8.67 6.98 -5.71
N LEU A 147 8.68 5.76 -5.18
CA LEU A 147 9.15 4.55 -5.87
C LEU A 147 8.04 3.56 -6.21
N VAL A 148 6.93 3.58 -5.48
CA VAL A 148 5.94 2.50 -5.53
C VAL A 148 4.78 2.85 -6.47
N PRO A 149 4.60 2.10 -7.58
CA PRO A 149 3.46 2.26 -8.46
C PRO A 149 2.21 1.58 -7.89
N GLY A 150 1.03 2.03 -8.33
CA GLY A 150 -0.25 1.44 -7.98
C GLY A 150 -1.20 1.38 -9.17
N ALA A 151 -2.15 0.46 -9.09
CA ALA A 151 -3.22 0.33 -10.06
C ALA A 151 -4.55 0.08 -9.36
N ASN A 152 -5.63 0.44 -10.04
CA ASN A 152 -7.00 0.16 -9.62
C ASN A 152 -7.72 -0.49 -10.78
N TYR A 153 -8.25 -1.66 -10.53
CA TYR A 153 -8.96 -2.44 -11.52
C TYR A 153 -10.43 -2.56 -11.11
N GLY A 154 -11.30 -2.34 -12.08
CA GLY A 154 -12.68 -2.77 -12.06
C GLY A 154 -12.92 -3.77 -13.19
N HIS A 155 -14.18 -4.08 -13.47
CA HIS A 155 -14.52 -4.98 -14.58
C HIS A 155 -14.18 -4.38 -15.95
N ASP A 156 -14.60 -3.13 -16.19
CA ASP A 156 -14.48 -2.47 -17.49
C ASP A 156 -13.37 -1.42 -17.56
N TYR A 157 -12.89 -0.95 -16.39
CA TYR A 157 -11.99 0.19 -16.29
C TYR A 157 -10.74 -0.15 -15.49
N ALA A 158 -9.64 0.50 -15.83
CA ALA A 158 -8.39 0.47 -15.09
C ALA A 158 -7.80 1.87 -14.94
N VAL A 159 -7.30 2.21 -13.76
CA VAL A 159 -6.66 3.50 -13.47
C VAL A 159 -5.32 3.26 -12.77
N PHE A 160 -4.26 3.81 -13.36
CA PHE A 160 -2.88 3.67 -12.89
C PHE A 160 -2.41 4.97 -12.24
N GLU A 161 -1.78 4.87 -11.07
CA GLU A 161 -1.38 6.03 -10.25
C GLU A 161 -0.21 5.68 -9.33
N THR A 162 0.27 6.65 -8.55
CA THR A 162 1.25 6.36 -7.49
C THR A 162 0.56 5.69 -6.30
N ALA A 163 1.23 4.74 -5.64
CA ALA A 163 0.61 3.92 -4.60
C ALA A 163 0.08 4.73 -3.41
N THR A 164 0.85 5.71 -2.92
CA THR A 164 0.58 6.37 -1.63
C THR A 164 -0.25 7.65 -1.75
N ARG A 165 -0.79 8.00 -2.93
CA ARG A 165 -1.64 9.19 -3.16
C ARG A 165 -1.12 10.51 -2.61
N ASN A 166 0.19 10.62 -2.43
CA ASN A 166 0.76 11.82 -1.85
C ASN A 166 0.69 12.97 -2.86
N THR A 167 0.03 14.05 -2.46
CA THR A 167 -0.16 15.23 -3.33
C THR A 167 1.14 15.99 -3.57
N GLY A 168 2.16 15.80 -2.72
CA GLY A 168 3.47 16.43 -2.88
C GLY A 168 3.44 17.96 -2.92
N LYS A 169 2.40 18.61 -2.35
CA LYS A 169 2.19 20.07 -2.47
C LYS A 169 3.40 20.91 -2.05
N SER A 170 4.17 20.46 -1.05
CA SER A 170 5.37 21.15 -0.56
C SER A 170 6.53 21.15 -1.56
N ILE A 171 6.58 20.18 -2.47
CA ILE A 171 7.65 19.99 -3.47
C ILE A 171 7.20 20.28 -4.91
N ALA A 172 5.91 20.60 -5.11
CA ALA A 172 5.36 20.94 -6.42
C ALA A 172 6.09 22.14 -7.04
N ASN A 173 6.33 22.08 -8.36
CA ASN A 173 7.03 23.11 -9.15
C ASN A 173 8.49 23.39 -8.72
N ARG A 174 9.13 22.48 -7.98
CA ARG A 174 10.52 22.63 -7.53
C ARG A 174 11.52 21.77 -8.28
N ASN A 175 11.08 20.93 -9.22
CA ASN A 175 11.92 20.01 -9.99
C ASN A 175 12.73 19.01 -9.11
N VAL A 176 12.15 18.58 -7.98
CA VAL A 176 12.79 17.63 -7.04
C VAL A 176 11.95 16.39 -6.78
N ALA A 177 10.78 16.26 -7.40
CA ALA A 177 9.93 15.10 -7.22
C ALA A 177 10.51 13.86 -7.92
N ASN A 178 10.45 12.71 -7.28
CA ASN A 178 10.87 11.44 -7.87
C ASN A 178 9.88 11.00 -8.96
N PRO A 179 10.33 10.81 -10.22
CA PRO A 179 9.42 10.39 -11.30
C PRO A 179 9.15 8.88 -11.31
N THR A 180 9.89 8.09 -10.52
CA THR A 180 9.92 6.62 -10.60
C THR A 180 8.54 5.97 -10.47
N ALA A 181 7.81 6.24 -9.39
CA ALA A 181 6.49 5.65 -9.15
C ALA A 181 5.50 5.93 -10.29
N ALA A 182 5.50 7.16 -10.81
CA ALA A 182 4.61 7.56 -11.89
C ALA A 182 4.98 6.85 -13.21
N LEU A 183 6.27 6.74 -13.53
CA LEU A 183 6.75 6.06 -14.73
C LEU A 183 6.49 4.55 -14.66
N LEU A 184 6.68 3.93 -13.49
CA LEU A 184 6.37 2.53 -13.29
C LEU A 184 4.86 2.27 -13.36
N ALA A 185 4.02 3.18 -12.86
CA ALA A 185 2.57 3.10 -13.05
C ALA A 185 2.18 3.21 -14.53
N ALA A 186 2.84 4.07 -15.29
CA ALA A 186 2.67 4.13 -16.74
C ALA A 186 3.12 2.82 -17.43
N CYS A 187 4.16 2.15 -16.94
CA CYS A 187 4.54 0.82 -17.44
C CYS A 187 3.45 -0.23 -17.17
N MET A 188 2.85 -0.22 -15.97
CA MET A 188 1.70 -1.09 -15.66
C MET A 188 0.52 -0.84 -16.60
N MET A 189 0.26 0.44 -16.94
CA MET A 189 -0.76 0.81 -17.92
C MET A 189 -0.43 0.24 -19.32
N LEU A 190 0.81 0.40 -19.78
CA LEU A 190 1.24 -0.13 -21.07
C LEU A 190 1.10 -1.66 -21.13
N ASP A 191 1.42 -2.36 -20.03
CA ASP A 191 1.19 -3.81 -19.93
C ASP A 191 -0.30 -4.17 -20.02
N HIS A 192 -1.16 -3.40 -19.36
CA HIS A 192 -2.61 -3.58 -19.46
C HIS A 192 -3.14 -3.36 -20.89
N LEU A 193 -2.54 -2.42 -21.63
CA LEU A 193 -2.82 -2.14 -23.04
C LEU A 193 -2.15 -3.13 -24.02
N ARG A 194 -1.48 -4.19 -23.51
CA ARG A 194 -0.75 -5.19 -24.30
C ARG A 194 0.47 -4.64 -25.06
N LEU A 195 1.00 -3.49 -24.63
CA LEU A 195 2.21 -2.86 -25.18
C LEU A 195 3.46 -3.27 -24.38
N HIS A 196 3.62 -4.58 -24.17
CA HIS A 196 4.62 -5.18 -23.27
C HIS A 196 6.07 -4.82 -23.62
N SER A 197 6.39 -4.66 -24.91
CA SER A 197 7.73 -4.27 -25.36
C SER A 197 8.11 -2.87 -24.88
N HIS A 198 7.19 -1.90 -25.02
CA HIS A 198 7.38 -0.54 -24.56
C HIS A 198 7.43 -0.47 -23.04
N ALA A 199 6.54 -1.20 -22.36
CA ALA A 199 6.54 -1.30 -20.90
C ALA A 199 7.88 -1.85 -20.37
N SER A 200 8.40 -2.91 -20.97
CA SER A 200 9.67 -3.52 -20.57
C SER A 200 10.86 -2.59 -20.80
N MET A 201 10.92 -1.92 -21.96
CA MET A 201 11.98 -0.97 -22.29
C MET A 201 12.02 0.19 -21.29
N ILE A 202 10.87 0.82 -21.03
CA ILE A 202 10.79 1.96 -20.09
C ILE A 202 11.11 1.49 -18.67
N ARG A 203 10.55 0.36 -18.23
CA ARG A 203 10.79 -0.20 -16.89
C ARG A 203 12.27 -0.48 -16.67
N GLN A 204 12.94 -1.12 -17.62
CA GLN A 204 14.37 -1.41 -17.53
C GLN A 204 15.20 -0.12 -17.47
N ALA A 205 14.89 0.89 -18.29
CA ALA A 205 15.57 2.19 -18.25
C ALA A 205 15.37 2.93 -16.92
N VAL A 206 14.16 2.89 -16.36
CA VAL A 206 13.85 3.46 -15.03
C VAL A 206 14.67 2.77 -13.94
N LEU A 207 14.67 1.44 -13.91
CA LEU A 207 15.41 0.68 -12.92
C LEU A 207 16.93 0.86 -13.06
N ALA A 208 17.46 0.89 -14.30
CA ALA A 208 18.86 1.14 -14.55
C ALA A 208 19.30 2.55 -14.11
N SER A 209 18.46 3.57 -14.30
CA SER A 209 18.74 4.94 -13.85
C SER A 209 18.93 5.03 -12.33
N LEU A 210 18.21 4.21 -11.56
CA LEU A 210 18.31 4.16 -10.11
C LEU A 210 19.61 3.50 -9.61
N ASP A 211 20.31 2.72 -10.44
CA ASP A 211 21.60 2.13 -10.05
C ASP A 211 22.72 3.20 -9.97
N ASP A 212 22.52 4.40 -10.52
CA ASP A 212 23.43 5.54 -10.39
C ASP A 212 23.01 6.51 -9.27
N PRO A 213 23.71 6.56 -8.13
CA PRO A 213 23.36 7.45 -7.02
C PRO A 213 23.36 8.94 -7.36
N ARG A 214 24.01 9.36 -8.46
CA ARG A 214 24.07 10.76 -8.88
C ARG A 214 22.73 11.28 -9.41
N THR A 215 21.85 10.38 -9.85
CA THR A 215 20.55 10.72 -10.45
C THR A 215 19.43 10.70 -9.40
N HIS A 216 19.71 10.20 -8.20
CA HIS A 216 18.76 10.08 -7.10
C HIS A 216 18.19 11.43 -6.69
N THR A 217 16.87 11.48 -6.57
CA THR A 217 16.16 12.65 -6.05
C THR A 217 16.22 12.72 -4.52
N PRO A 218 15.91 13.88 -3.90
CA PRO A 218 16.10 14.10 -2.46
C PRO A 218 15.32 13.15 -1.54
N ASP A 219 14.19 12.61 -1.99
CA ASP A 219 13.36 11.67 -1.23
C ASP A 219 14.07 10.34 -0.91
N ILE A 220 15.02 9.93 -1.76
CA ILE A 220 15.84 8.72 -1.57
C ILE A 220 17.29 9.05 -1.17
N GLY A 221 17.54 10.28 -0.70
CA GLY A 221 18.84 10.70 -0.15
C GLY A 221 19.83 11.28 -1.17
N GLY A 222 19.41 11.49 -2.42
CA GLY A 222 20.24 12.11 -3.45
C GLY A 222 20.17 13.63 -3.52
N GLN A 223 20.86 14.21 -4.51
CA GLN A 223 20.87 15.66 -4.79
C GLN A 223 20.39 15.97 -6.22
N GLY A 224 19.89 14.97 -6.93
CA GLY A 224 19.39 15.07 -8.29
C GLY A 224 18.06 15.82 -8.40
N THR A 225 17.69 16.13 -9.65
CA THR A 225 16.42 16.79 -9.99
C THR A 225 15.52 15.84 -10.76
N THR A 226 14.21 16.14 -10.82
CA THR A 226 13.27 15.36 -11.65
C THR A 226 13.74 15.33 -13.10
N SER A 227 14.14 16.48 -13.66
CA SER A 227 14.69 16.56 -15.02
C SER A 227 15.96 15.71 -15.19
N GLY A 228 16.88 15.74 -14.23
CA GLY A 228 18.11 14.95 -14.27
C GLY A 228 17.83 13.45 -14.25
N ALA A 229 16.89 13.01 -13.41
CA ALA A 229 16.44 11.62 -13.37
C ALA A 229 15.81 11.20 -14.71
N VAL A 230 14.92 12.02 -15.28
CA VAL A 230 14.30 11.75 -16.59
C VAL A 230 15.36 11.70 -17.71
N GLN A 231 16.33 12.61 -17.71
CA GLN A 231 17.39 12.60 -18.70
C GLN A 231 18.27 11.35 -18.62
N SER A 232 18.57 10.88 -17.40
CA SER A 232 19.26 9.61 -17.19
C SER A 232 18.44 8.44 -17.74
N ILE A 233 17.13 8.40 -17.49
CA ILE A 233 16.24 7.36 -18.01
C ILE A 233 16.25 7.36 -19.54
N LEU A 234 16.12 8.52 -20.18
CA LEU A 234 16.15 8.65 -21.63
C LEU A 234 17.48 8.16 -22.24
N ALA A 235 18.59 8.25 -21.51
CA ALA A 235 19.89 7.74 -21.98
C ALA A 235 19.99 6.20 -21.95
N HIS A 236 19.05 5.51 -21.30
CA HIS A 236 18.99 4.06 -21.20
C HIS A 236 17.89 3.42 -22.07
N LEU A 237 17.12 4.22 -22.82
CA LEU A 237 16.15 3.76 -23.82
C LEU A 237 16.83 3.50 -25.17
#